data_AF-A0A9E5WQ49-F1
#
_entry.id   AF-A0A9E5WQ49-F1
#
_cell.length_a   1.000
_cell.length_b   1.000
_cell.length_c   1.000
_cell.angle_alpha   90.00
_cell.angle_beta   90.00
_cell.angle_gamma   90.00
#
_symmetry.space_group_name_H-M   'P 1'
#
loop_
_entity.id
_entity.type
_entity.pdbx_description
1 polymer ?
#
loop_
_entity_poly.entity_id
_entity_poly.type
_entity_poly.pdbx_seq_one_letter_code
_entity_poly.pdbx_strand_id
1 'polypeptide(L)'
;MTAWLLRLCVLVQVTSMLFSMHASVRAAEDDPTLRREFLRGVRQVGAQLDKVTVRVKVRTSSRYTGFSKKWLQNARRRNPAAVQKAKKPRITELECAISGPRILSSALRPEGTREIRGKNERYAFAIFLPKGTNRPVVQFLERANGDGANDPRIEQHEKRLRSLVFAPYYFSEKPLHELVDQEGFTIRRVYRCDPSQPNLVRVDFDFVDQDSAGRPYATYSNSFLILDSTNNWALVEDFADIQSHFNDSHVISHRTYRLGQQSGPVAYPALVKEELTWPDDLGTKMEVVWTVRVVASDVAKEVFFLSHYGLSEPRFERRVFGIAVPSGDSTSGMWLWCFVIGVVCLVFASMLICRHLRNQR
;
A
#
# COMPACT_ATOMS: atom_id res chain seq x y z
N MET A 1 -40.92 48.62 -31.53
CA MET A 1 -40.48 48.56 -30.11
C MET A 1 -40.22 47.13 -29.58
N THR A 2 -40.82 46.09 -30.16
CA THR A 2 -40.75 44.70 -29.65
C THR A 2 -39.40 43.98 -29.87
N ALA A 3 -38.67 44.30 -30.94
CA ALA A 3 -37.39 43.65 -31.26
C ALA A 3 -36.25 44.02 -30.30
N TRP A 4 -36.31 45.20 -29.67
CA TRP A 4 -35.28 45.66 -28.73
C TRP A 4 -35.38 44.98 -27.37
N LEU A 5 -36.60 44.75 -26.87
CA LEU A 5 -36.85 44.04 -25.62
C LEU A 5 -36.41 42.57 -25.71
N LEU A 6 -36.64 41.92 -26.85
CA LEU A 6 -36.22 40.54 -27.10
C LEU A 6 -34.69 40.40 -27.10
N ARG A 7 -33.97 41.35 -27.71
CA ARG A 7 -32.50 41.38 -27.70
C ARG A 7 -31.94 41.62 -26.29
N LEU A 8 -32.58 42.46 -25.49
CA LEU A 8 -32.18 42.71 -24.11
C LEU A 8 -32.37 41.47 -23.23
N CYS A 9 -33.50 40.76 -23.36
CA CYS A 9 -33.77 39.53 -22.61
C CYS A 9 -32.77 38.41 -22.94
N VAL A 10 -32.42 38.24 -24.23
CA VAL A 10 -31.39 37.26 -24.64
C VAL A 10 -30.02 37.65 -24.08
N LEU A 11 -29.67 38.94 -24.10
CA LEU A 11 -28.39 39.39 -23.54
C LEU A 11 -28.31 39.19 -22.01
N VAL A 12 -29.41 39.40 -21.29
CA VAL A 12 -29.50 39.15 -19.84
C VAL A 12 -29.47 37.66 -19.53
N GLN A 13 -30.11 36.80 -20.33
CA GLN A 13 -30.04 35.35 -20.16
C GLN A 13 -28.65 34.79 -20.46
N VAL A 14 -27.98 35.28 -21.51
CA VAL A 14 -26.62 34.86 -21.85
C VAL A 14 -25.63 35.35 -20.80
N THR A 15 -25.74 36.59 -20.32
CA THR A 15 -24.86 37.10 -19.26
C THR A 15 -25.14 36.43 -17.91
N SER A 16 -26.39 36.17 -17.53
CA SER A 16 -26.70 35.42 -16.30
C SER A 16 -26.26 33.95 -16.35
N MET A 17 -26.33 33.27 -17.51
CA MET A 17 -25.73 31.94 -17.68
C MET A 17 -24.20 31.98 -17.59
N LEU A 18 -23.56 32.99 -18.19
CA LEU A 18 -22.10 33.17 -18.08
C LEU A 18 -21.68 33.49 -16.63
N PHE A 19 -22.42 34.32 -15.90
CA PHE A 19 -22.17 34.61 -14.49
C PHE A 19 -22.45 33.40 -13.58
N SER A 20 -23.45 32.57 -13.90
CA SER A 20 -23.74 31.33 -13.16
C SER A 20 -22.67 30.26 -13.40
N MET A 21 -22.09 30.20 -14.61
CA MET A 21 -20.94 29.34 -14.91
C MET A 21 -19.62 29.88 -14.34
N HIS A 22 -19.48 31.19 -14.13
CA HIS A 22 -18.30 31.77 -13.46
C HIS A 22 -18.40 31.71 -11.93
N ALA A 23 -19.60 31.68 -11.36
CA ALA A 23 -19.80 31.55 -9.91
C ALA A 23 -19.42 30.15 -9.39
N SER A 24 -19.60 29.10 -10.19
CA SER A 24 -19.17 27.73 -9.87
C SER A 24 -17.70 27.45 -10.17
N VAL A 25 -16.98 28.40 -10.78
CA VAL A 25 -15.52 28.36 -11.00
C VAL A 25 -14.87 29.61 -10.41
N ARG A 26 -15.31 30.05 -9.22
CA ARG A 26 -14.33 30.70 -8.32
C ARG A 26 -13.37 29.60 -7.92
N ALA A 27 -12.15 29.65 -8.45
CA ALA A 27 -11.05 28.82 -7.99
C ALA A 27 -10.98 29.00 -6.46
N ALA A 28 -11.42 27.99 -5.72
CA ALA A 28 -11.31 28.02 -4.28
C ALA A 28 -9.82 28.18 -3.95
N GLU A 29 -9.50 29.27 -3.25
CA GLU A 29 -8.14 29.64 -2.88
C GLU A 29 -7.63 28.67 -1.81
N ASP A 30 -6.32 28.46 -1.79
CA ASP A 30 -5.67 27.64 -0.77
C ASP A 30 -5.92 28.22 0.64
N ASP A 31 -6.34 27.38 1.58
CA ASP A 31 -6.55 27.74 2.98
C ASP A 31 -5.40 27.17 3.84
N PRO A 32 -4.45 28.02 4.30
CA PRO A 32 -3.30 27.57 5.09
C PRO A 32 -3.69 27.02 6.47
N THR A 33 -4.81 27.46 7.04
CA THR A 33 -5.29 26.94 8.33
C THR A 33 -5.83 25.54 8.15
N LEU A 34 -6.67 25.34 7.13
CA LEU A 34 -7.20 24.02 6.79
C LEU A 34 -6.09 23.05 6.39
N ARG A 35 -5.07 23.51 5.67
CA ARG A 35 -3.87 22.72 5.37
C ARG A 35 -3.17 22.21 6.64
N ARG A 36 -2.98 23.08 7.65
CA ARG A 36 -2.39 22.67 8.93
C ARG A 36 -3.27 21.68 9.69
N GLU A 37 -4.58 21.86 9.66
CA GLU A 37 -5.54 20.93 10.26
C GLU A 37 -5.49 19.56 9.58
N PHE A 38 -5.49 19.53 8.25
CA PHE A 38 -5.32 18.32 7.44
C PHE A 38 -4.04 17.57 7.81
N LEU A 39 -2.88 18.24 7.76
CA LEU A 39 -1.59 17.63 8.06
C LEU A 39 -1.51 17.08 9.50
N ARG A 40 -2.08 17.82 10.46
CA ARG A 40 -2.17 17.35 11.85
C ARG A 40 -3.09 16.13 11.97
N GLY A 41 -4.25 16.20 11.31
CA GLY A 41 -5.26 15.16 11.33
C GLY A 41 -4.73 13.84 10.78
N VAL A 42 -4.14 13.85 9.58
CA VAL A 42 -3.59 12.62 8.98
C VAL A 42 -2.48 12.00 9.84
N ARG A 43 -1.62 12.82 10.46
CA ARG A 43 -0.58 12.33 11.40
C ARG A 43 -1.16 11.69 12.65
N GLN A 44 -2.21 12.27 13.22
CA GLN A 44 -2.91 11.69 14.37
C GLN A 44 -3.54 10.33 14.02
N VAL A 45 -4.10 10.20 12.82
CA VAL A 45 -4.68 8.96 12.32
C VAL A 45 -3.63 7.88 12.09
N GLY A 46 -2.43 8.25 11.60
CA GLY A 46 -1.29 7.33 11.50
C GLY A 46 -1.02 6.59 12.82
N ALA A 47 -0.92 7.34 13.92
CA ALA A 47 -0.72 6.75 15.25
C ALA A 47 -1.90 5.90 15.75
N GLN A 48 -3.12 6.10 15.22
CA GLN A 48 -4.29 5.29 15.52
C GLN A 48 -4.29 3.97 14.74
N LEU A 49 -3.88 3.99 13.46
CA LEU A 49 -3.82 2.80 12.60
C LEU A 49 -2.94 1.69 13.20
N ASP A 50 -1.84 2.06 13.85
CA ASP A 50 -0.91 1.11 14.49
C ASP A 50 -1.45 0.49 15.79
N LYS A 51 -2.59 0.98 16.29
CA LYS A 51 -3.27 0.42 17.46
C LYS A 51 -4.45 -0.46 17.07
N VAL A 52 -4.83 -0.47 15.80
CA VAL A 52 -5.98 -1.22 15.32
C VAL A 52 -5.72 -2.72 15.46
N THR A 53 -6.72 -3.41 16.02
CA THR A 53 -6.80 -4.86 16.01
C THR A 53 -8.12 -5.24 15.36
N VAL A 54 -8.09 -6.04 14.29
CA VAL A 54 -9.32 -6.38 13.55
C VAL A 54 -9.13 -7.64 12.72
N ARG A 55 -10.19 -8.43 12.58
CA ARG A 55 -10.32 -9.49 11.57
C ARG A 55 -11.35 -9.08 10.54
N VAL A 56 -10.98 -9.13 9.27
CA VAL A 56 -11.83 -8.71 8.15
C VAL A 56 -11.85 -9.73 7.04
N LYS A 57 -12.94 -9.76 6.29
CA LYS A 57 -13.01 -10.41 4.98
C LYS A 57 -12.97 -9.35 3.90
N VAL A 58 -12.07 -9.52 2.95
CA VAL A 58 -11.90 -8.65 1.80
C VAL A 58 -12.34 -9.42 0.56
N ARG A 59 -13.24 -8.85 -0.21
CA ARG A 59 -13.63 -9.35 -1.52
C ARG A 59 -13.30 -8.29 -2.56
N THR A 60 -12.48 -8.65 -3.54
CA THR A 60 -12.16 -7.79 -4.70
C THR A 60 -12.77 -8.39 -5.95
N SER A 61 -13.27 -7.53 -6.83
CA SER A 61 -13.83 -7.89 -8.14
C SER A 61 -13.30 -6.90 -9.16
N SER A 62 -12.57 -7.36 -10.17
CA SER A 62 -12.15 -6.52 -11.29
C SER A 62 -12.75 -7.01 -12.60
N ARG A 63 -13.15 -6.08 -13.45
CA ARG A 63 -13.68 -6.36 -14.79
C ARG A 63 -13.35 -5.25 -15.77
N TYR A 64 -13.09 -5.61 -17.02
CA TYR A 64 -13.06 -4.63 -18.09
C TYR A 64 -14.50 -4.26 -18.47
N THR A 65 -14.81 -2.97 -18.44
CA THR A 65 -16.11 -2.39 -18.82
C THR A 65 -16.09 -1.81 -20.23
N GLY A 66 -14.90 -1.59 -20.79
CA GLY A 66 -14.69 -1.16 -22.17
C GLY A 66 -13.40 -1.71 -22.74
N PHE A 67 -13.35 -1.83 -24.07
CA PHE A 67 -12.15 -2.24 -24.82
C PHE A 67 -11.97 -1.36 -26.04
N SER A 68 -10.75 -0.88 -26.26
CA SER A 68 -10.41 -0.22 -27.51
C SER A 68 -10.40 -1.20 -28.69
N LYS A 69 -10.49 -0.66 -29.92
CA LYS A 69 -10.34 -1.46 -31.14
C LYS A 69 -8.97 -2.14 -31.22
N LYS A 70 -7.91 -1.41 -30.84
CA LYS A 70 -6.51 -1.91 -30.84
C LYS A 70 -6.37 -3.08 -29.87
N TRP A 71 -6.92 -2.97 -28.66
CA TRP A 71 -6.92 -4.03 -27.68
C TRP A 71 -7.65 -5.28 -28.21
N LEU A 72 -8.85 -5.11 -28.77
CA LEU A 72 -9.63 -6.23 -29.30
C LEU A 72 -8.92 -6.96 -30.46
N GLN A 73 -8.28 -6.21 -31.36
CA GLN A 73 -7.50 -6.80 -32.45
C GLN A 73 -6.31 -7.61 -31.91
N ASN A 74 -5.57 -7.06 -30.96
CA ASN A 74 -4.43 -7.75 -30.33
C ASN A 74 -4.87 -8.99 -29.56
N ALA A 75 -5.96 -8.91 -28.79
CA ALA A 75 -6.50 -10.03 -28.04
C ALA A 75 -6.99 -11.16 -28.97
N ARG A 76 -7.70 -10.82 -30.05
CA ARG A 76 -8.16 -11.81 -31.05
C ARG A 76 -7.02 -12.50 -31.76
N ARG A 77 -5.95 -11.77 -32.11
CA ARG A 77 -4.75 -12.35 -32.74
C ARG A 77 -4.04 -13.34 -31.82
N ARG A 78 -3.98 -13.08 -30.52
CA ARG A 78 -3.29 -13.95 -29.55
C ARG A 78 -4.13 -15.13 -29.10
N ASN A 79 -5.39 -14.90 -28.76
CA ASN A 79 -6.31 -15.92 -28.28
C ASN A 79 -7.76 -15.38 -28.30
N PRO A 80 -8.64 -15.83 -29.22
CA PRO A 80 -10.03 -15.39 -29.27
C PRO A 80 -10.81 -15.58 -27.96
N ALA A 81 -10.48 -16.64 -27.18
CA ALA A 81 -11.09 -16.90 -25.88
C ALA A 81 -10.65 -15.88 -24.80
N ALA A 82 -9.54 -15.17 -25.00
CA ALA A 82 -9.07 -14.14 -24.07
C ALA A 82 -10.04 -12.96 -23.98
N VAL A 83 -10.74 -12.61 -25.07
CA VAL A 83 -11.75 -11.54 -25.06
C VAL A 83 -12.94 -11.92 -24.19
N GLN A 84 -13.42 -13.16 -24.30
CA GLN A 84 -14.52 -13.64 -23.46
C GLN A 84 -14.10 -13.76 -21.99
N LYS A 85 -12.86 -14.20 -21.73
CA LYS A 85 -12.31 -14.30 -20.38
C LYS A 85 -12.12 -12.92 -19.72
N ALA A 86 -11.67 -11.92 -20.47
CA ALA A 86 -11.45 -10.56 -19.96
C ALA A 86 -12.74 -9.83 -19.56
N LYS A 87 -13.89 -10.23 -20.14
CA LYS A 87 -15.22 -9.71 -19.76
C LYS A 87 -15.75 -10.31 -18.46
N LYS A 88 -15.29 -11.50 -18.08
CA LYS A 88 -15.75 -12.14 -16.85
C LYS A 88 -15.08 -11.47 -15.66
N PRO A 89 -15.84 -11.10 -14.61
CA PRO A 89 -15.25 -10.51 -13.43
C PRO A 89 -14.28 -11.50 -12.78
N ARG A 90 -13.07 -11.03 -12.47
CA ARG A 90 -12.13 -11.77 -11.65
C ARG A 90 -12.42 -11.43 -10.19
N ILE A 91 -12.93 -12.42 -9.47
CA ILE A 91 -13.24 -12.28 -8.04
C ILE A 91 -12.12 -12.92 -7.23
N THR A 92 -11.69 -12.26 -6.17
CA THR A 92 -10.76 -12.82 -5.18
C THR A 92 -11.31 -12.51 -3.79
N GLU A 93 -11.29 -13.52 -2.93
CA GLU A 93 -11.71 -13.40 -1.54
C GLU A 93 -10.58 -13.85 -0.63
N LEU A 94 -10.35 -13.08 0.42
CA LEU A 94 -9.39 -13.42 1.46
C LEU A 94 -9.89 -12.93 2.82
N GLU A 95 -9.39 -13.58 3.86
CA GLU A 95 -9.55 -13.14 5.24
C GLU A 95 -8.21 -12.56 5.71
N CYS A 96 -8.28 -11.47 6.46
CA CYS A 96 -7.11 -10.78 7.00
C CYS A 96 -7.32 -10.55 8.49
N ALA A 97 -6.28 -10.82 9.28
CA ALA A 97 -6.21 -10.47 10.69
C ALA A 97 -5.07 -9.46 10.88
N ILE A 98 -5.38 -8.34 11.51
CA ILE A 98 -4.46 -7.23 11.75
C ILE A 98 -4.39 -7.01 13.26
N SER A 99 -3.19 -6.87 13.80
CA SER A 99 -2.94 -6.51 15.20
C SER A 99 -1.74 -5.56 15.24
N GLY A 100 -2.02 -4.26 15.24
CA GLY A 100 -1.02 -3.22 15.09
C GLY A 100 -0.21 -3.42 13.81
N PRO A 101 1.13 -3.59 13.86
CA PRO A 101 1.95 -3.79 12.67
C PRO A 101 1.82 -5.21 12.07
N ARG A 102 1.33 -6.20 12.84
CA ARG A 102 1.26 -7.60 12.38
C ARG A 102 0.06 -7.80 11.48
N ILE A 103 0.27 -8.48 10.37
CA ILE A 103 -0.76 -8.82 9.39
C ILE A 103 -0.68 -10.32 9.08
N LEU A 104 -1.83 -10.95 9.03
CA LEU A 104 -1.96 -12.35 8.65
C LEU A 104 -3.08 -12.48 7.64
N SER A 105 -2.80 -13.18 6.56
CA SER A 105 -3.76 -13.45 5.49
C SER A 105 -4.10 -14.93 5.45
N SER A 106 -5.37 -15.22 5.19
CA SER A 106 -5.91 -16.56 5.01
C SER A 106 -6.75 -16.59 3.74
N ALA A 107 -6.37 -17.44 2.79
CA ALA A 107 -7.07 -17.59 1.51
C ALA A 107 -7.43 -19.06 1.26
N LEU A 108 -8.61 -19.31 0.69
CA LEU A 108 -9.00 -20.64 0.24
C LEU A 108 -8.57 -20.81 -1.22
N ARG A 109 -7.78 -21.84 -1.50
CA ARG A 109 -7.39 -22.18 -2.86
C ARG A 109 -8.48 -23.01 -3.57
N PRO A 110 -8.52 -23.03 -4.92
CA PRO A 110 -9.54 -23.76 -5.68
C PRO A 110 -9.65 -25.25 -5.31
N GLU A 111 -8.53 -25.88 -4.96
CA GLU A 111 -8.44 -27.28 -4.51
C GLU A 111 -8.99 -27.52 -3.09
N GLY A 112 -9.43 -26.47 -2.39
CA GLY A 112 -9.98 -26.54 -1.04
C GLY A 112 -8.95 -26.43 0.08
N THR A 113 -7.67 -26.33 -0.24
CA THR A 113 -6.59 -26.07 0.73
C THR A 113 -6.66 -24.62 1.22
N ARG A 114 -6.62 -24.41 2.54
CA ARG A 114 -6.49 -23.07 3.10
C ARG A 114 -5.02 -22.73 3.26
N GLU A 115 -4.63 -21.59 2.72
CA GLU A 115 -3.29 -21.04 2.85
C GLU A 115 -3.31 -19.90 3.87
N ILE A 116 -2.37 -19.93 4.81
CA ILE A 116 -2.18 -18.88 5.82
C ILE A 116 -0.76 -18.33 5.66
N ARG A 117 -0.63 -17.01 5.61
CA ARG A 117 0.66 -16.31 5.50
C ARG A 117 0.70 -15.11 6.41
N GLY A 118 1.84 -14.87 7.07
CA GLY A 118 2.04 -13.66 7.86
C GLY A 118 3.44 -13.57 8.44
N LYS A 119 3.68 -12.48 9.15
CA LYS A 119 4.93 -12.18 9.84
C LYS A 119 4.68 -11.79 11.29
N ASN A 120 5.58 -12.23 12.17
CA ASN A 120 5.71 -11.72 13.52
C ASN A 120 7.13 -11.17 13.75
N GLU A 121 7.46 -10.79 14.99
CA GLU A 121 8.75 -10.21 15.34
C GLU A 121 9.95 -11.16 15.19
N ARG A 122 9.71 -12.47 15.05
CA ARG A 122 10.74 -13.51 15.00
C ARG A 122 10.88 -14.11 13.60
N TYR A 123 9.76 -14.32 12.90
CA TYR A 123 9.74 -15.00 11.61
C TYR A 123 8.58 -14.61 10.71
N ALA A 124 8.82 -14.89 9.43
CA ALA A 124 7.88 -14.88 8.33
C ALA A 124 7.52 -16.32 7.97
N PHE A 125 6.25 -16.61 7.72
CA PHE A 125 5.80 -17.97 7.44
C PHE A 125 4.64 -18.06 6.45
N ALA A 126 4.54 -19.23 5.82
CA ALA A 126 3.32 -19.68 5.18
C ALA A 126 3.05 -21.15 5.50
N ILE A 127 1.79 -21.47 5.78
CA ILE A 127 1.32 -22.83 6.03
C ILE A 127 0.10 -23.15 5.16
N PHE A 128 0.00 -24.42 4.79
CA PHE A 128 -1.19 -25.00 4.18
C PHE A 128 -1.93 -25.85 5.21
N LEU A 129 -3.25 -25.72 5.19
CA LEU A 129 -4.19 -26.58 5.89
C LEU A 129 -4.99 -27.33 4.80
N PRO A 130 -4.55 -28.53 4.39
CA PRO A 130 -5.24 -29.31 3.38
C PRO A 130 -6.64 -29.71 3.84
N LYS A 131 -7.58 -29.76 2.90
CA LYS A 131 -8.95 -30.20 3.21
C LYS A 131 -8.94 -31.66 3.67
N GLY A 132 -9.55 -31.94 4.82
CA GLY A 132 -9.70 -33.30 5.35
C GLY A 132 -8.47 -33.85 6.08
N THR A 133 -7.42 -33.04 6.27
CA THR A 133 -6.29 -33.40 7.15
C THR A 133 -6.18 -32.42 8.31
N ASN A 134 -5.80 -32.93 9.48
CA ASN A 134 -5.53 -32.10 10.66
C ASN A 134 -4.05 -31.70 10.76
N ARG A 135 -3.24 -32.02 9.74
CA ARG A 135 -1.79 -31.78 9.77
C ARG A 135 -1.45 -30.55 8.91
N PRO A 136 -1.04 -29.43 9.51
CA PRO A 136 -0.54 -28.28 8.77
C PRO A 136 0.77 -28.63 8.05
N VAL A 137 0.97 -28.07 6.87
CA VAL A 137 2.22 -28.20 6.10
C VAL A 137 2.87 -26.84 5.98
N VAL A 138 4.10 -26.71 6.47
CA VAL A 138 4.89 -25.49 6.30
C VAL A 138 5.33 -25.39 4.84
N GLN A 139 4.93 -24.31 4.17
CA GLN A 139 5.41 -23.99 2.83
C GLN A 139 6.79 -23.33 2.89
N PHE A 140 6.93 -22.33 3.77
CA PHE A 140 8.21 -21.72 4.07
C PHE A 140 8.20 -21.15 5.49
N LEU A 141 9.41 -21.00 6.04
CA LEU A 141 9.65 -20.42 7.35
C LEU A 141 11.02 -19.73 7.33
N GLU A 142 11.04 -18.42 7.50
CA GLU A 142 12.26 -17.61 7.42
C GLU A 142 12.34 -16.67 8.63
N ARG A 143 13.55 -16.34 9.05
CA ARG A 143 13.74 -15.35 10.12
C ARG A 143 13.27 -13.98 9.63
N ALA A 144 12.49 -13.29 10.46
CA ALA A 144 12.03 -11.94 10.16
C ALA A 144 13.23 -10.99 10.09
N ASN A 145 13.24 -10.14 9.07
CA ASN A 145 14.29 -9.16 8.79
C ASN A 145 15.68 -9.81 8.59
N GLY A 146 15.71 -11.06 8.13
CA GLY A 146 16.94 -11.75 7.71
C GLY A 146 17.13 -11.70 6.19
N ASP A 147 18.18 -12.35 5.69
CA ASP A 147 18.50 -12.41 4.26
C ASP A 147 17.61 -13.41 3.47
N GLY A 148 16.38 -13.63 3.95
CA GLY A 148 15.43 -14.56 3.35
C GLY A 148 14.80 -14.01 2.07
N ALA A 149 14.54 -14.89 1.10
CA ALA A 149 13.95 -14.48 -0.18
C ALA A 149 12.44 -14.23 -0.11
N ASN A 150 11.75 -14.78 0.90
CA ASN A 150 10.29 -14.66 1.03
C ASN A 150 9.87 -13.53 1.97
N ASP A 151 10.71 -13.12 2.92
CA ASP A 151 10.38 -12.03 3.86
C ASP A 151 10.00 -10.72 3.14
N PRO A 152 10.78 -10.19 2.16
CA PRO A 152 10.40 -8.97 1.44
C PRO A 152 9.09 -9.12 0.65
N ARG A 153 8.79 -10.33 0.17
CA ARG A 153 7.54 -10.62 -0.55
C ARG A 153 6.34 -10.62 0.37
N ILE A 154 6.50 -11.11 1.61
CA ILE A 154 5.46 -11.01 2.64
C ILE A 154 5.25 -9.56 3.00
N GLU A 155 6.31 -8.79 3.26
CA GLU A 155 6.16 -7.37 3.60
C GLU A 155 5.40 -6.59 2.52
N GLN A 156 5.71 -6.83 1.25
CA GLN A 156 4.96 -6.21 0.15
C GLN A 156 3.48 -6.64 0.14
N HIS A 157 3.21 -7.93 0.38
CA HIS A 157 1.84 -8.45 0.47
C HIS A 157 1.09 -7.87 1.67
N GLU A 158 1.74 -7.74 2.83
CA GLU A 158 1.19 -7.13 4.04
C GLU A 158 0.88 -5.65 3.82
N LYS A 159 1.78 -4.88 3.19
CA LYS A 159 1.54 -3.48 2.80
C LYS A 159 0.30 -3.34 1.92
N ARG A 160 0.19 -4.18 0.88
CA ARG A 160 -0.98 -4.20 -0.01
C ARG A 160 -2.26 -4.58 0.72
N LEU A 161 -2.22 -5.55 1.64
CA LEU A 161 -3.40 -5.91 2.42
C LEU A 161 -3.81 -4.79 3.36
N ARG A 162 -2.84 -4.14 4.01
CA ARG A 162 -3.10 -3.00 4.89
C ARG A 162 -3.78 -1.86 4.13
N SER A 163 -3.29 -1.54 2.93
CA SER A 163 -3.89 -0.50 2.10
C SER A 163 -5.29 -0.84 1.59
N LEU A 164 -5.61 -2.12 1.37
CA LEU A 164 -6.98 -2.54 1.03
C LEU A 164 -7.94 -2.40 2.22
N VAL A 165 -7.50 -2.83 3.40
CA VAL A 165 -8.33 -2.82 4.63
C VAL A 165 -8.56 -1.41 5.16
N PHE A 166 -7.53 -0.56 5.08
CA PHE A 166 -7.58 0.82 5.54
C PHE A 166 -7.59 1.82 4.38
N ALA A 167 -8.14 1.44 3.23
CA ALA A 167 -8.12 2.24 2.01
C ALA A 167 -8.47 3.74 2.20
N PRO A 168 -9.41 4.13 3.08
CA PRO A 168 -9.68 5.55 3.33
C PRO A 168 -8.51 6.37 3.89
N TYR A 169 -7.44 5.73 4.35
CA TYR A 169 -6.27 6.40 4.92
C TYR A 169 -5.00 6.12 4.13
N TYR A 170 -5.15 5.59 2.91
CA TYR A 170 -4.05 5.20 2.03
C TYR A 170 -4.25 5.78 0.64
N PHE A 171 -3.14 6.19 0.01
CA PHE A 171 -3.09 6.54 -1.40
C PHE A 171 -1.94 5.78 -2.05
N SER A 172 -2.23 5.08 -3.15
CA SER A 172 -1.26 4.23 -3.86
C SER A 172 -0.44 3.31 -2.94
N GLU A 173 -1.14 2.53 -2.11
CA GLU A 173 -0.55 1.62 -1.09
C GLU A 173 0.26 2.28 0.03
N LYS A 174 0.45 3.60 0.01
CA LYS A 174 1.14 4.37 1.06
C LYS A 174 0.13 4.98 2.02
N PRO A 175 0.36 4.90 3.35
CA PRO A 175 -0.52 5.57 4.29
C PRO A 175 -0.36 7.09 4.16
N LEU A 176 -1.47 7.83 4.23
CA LEU A 176 -1.47 9.28 4.01
C LEU A 176 -0.52 10.03 4.94
N HIS A 177 -0.39 9.57 6.19
CA HIS A 177 0.48 10.22 7.18
C HIS A 177 1.97 10.15 6.84
N GLU A 178 2.42 9.10 6.12
CA GLU A 178 3.79 9.01 5.61
C GLU A 178 3.90 9.78 4.28
N LEU A 179 2.87 9.67 3.43
CA LEU A 179 2.87 10.25 2.09
C LEU A 179 3.05 11.77 2.11
N VAL A 180 2.37 12.47 3.02
CA VAL A 180 2.43 13.95 3.11
C VAL A 180 3.81 14.48 3.49
N ASP A 181 4.67 13.64 4.05
CA ASP A 181 6.03 13.97 4.47
C ASP A 181 7.08 13.52 3.43
N GLN A 182 6.67 12.88 2.32
CA GLN A 182 7.59 12.48 1.25
C GLN A 182 8.00 13.67 0.39
N GLU A 183 9.29 13.78 0.06
CA GLU A 183 9.82 14.84 -0.81
C GLU A 183 9.12 14.91 -2.18
N GLY A 184 8.69 13.75 -2.70
CA GLY A 184 7.98 13.67 -3.97
C GLY A 184 6.53 14.16 -3.93
N PHE A 185 5.95 14.44 -2.75
CA PHE A 185 4.54 14.79 -2.59
C PHE A 185 4.36 16.29 -2.33
N THR A 186 3.73 16.99 -3.27
CA THR A 186 3.53 18.44 -3.19
C THR A 186 2.04 18.78 -3.15
N ILE A 187 1.58 19.33 -2.03
CA ILE A 187 0.22 19.86 -1.90
C ILE A 187 0.16 21.24 -2.56
N ARG A 188 -0.62 21.34 -3.65
CA ARG A 188 -0.83 22.60 -4.37
C ARG A 188 -1.85 23.47 -3.66
N ARG A 189 -3.00 22.92 -3.28
CA ARG A 189 -4.07 23.66 -2.59
C ARG A 189 -4.91 22.77 -1.70
N VAL A 190 -5.44 23.36 -0.63
CA VAL A 190 -6.38 22.74 0.30
C VAL A 190 -7.57 23.68 0.49
N TYR A 191 -8.79 23.19 0.31
CA TYR A 191 -10.01 24.00 0.44
C TYR A 191 -11.23 23.13 0.77
N ARG A 192 -12.31 23.72 1.28
CA ARG A 192 -13.58 23.01 1.50
C ARG A 192 -14.34 22.87 0.18
N CYS A 193 -14.89 21.70 -0.10
CA CYS A 193 -15.52 21.41 -1.40
C CYS A 193 -16.74 22.30 -1.68
N ASP A 194 -17.66 22.40 -0.72
CA ASP A 194 -18.94 23.11 -0.86
C ASP A 194 -19.37 23.66 0.52
N PRO A 195 -19.91 24.89 0.61
CA PRO A 195 -20.52 25.39 1.85
C PRO A 195 -21.59 24.49 2.48
N SER A 196 -22.30 23.70 1.68
CA SER A 196 -23.32 22.73 2.12
C SER A 196 -22.73 21.45 2.71
N GLN A 197 -21.44 21.17 2.43
CA GLN A 197 -20.70 20.03 2.95
C GLN A 197 -19.42 20.51 3.60
N PRO A 198 -19.51 21.31 4.68
CA PRO A 198 -18.34 21.98 5.24
C PRO A 198 -17.28 20.98 5.67
N ASN A 199 -17.67 19.78 6.11
CA ASN A 199 -16.74 18.76 6.61
C ASN A 199 -15.84 18.14 5.53
N LEU A 200 -16.19 18.29 4.24
CA LEU A 200 -15.41 17.74 3.15
C LEU A 200 -14.33 18.72 2.69
N VAL A 201 -13.10 18.23 2.73
CA VAL A 201 -11.89 18.98 2.39
C VAL A 201 -11.26 18.35 1.17
N ARG A 202 -10.99 19.16 0.16
CA ARG A 202 -10.26 18.78 -1.03
C ARG A 202 -8.79 19.20 -0.91
N VAL A 203 -7.90 18.27 -1.22
CA VAL A 203 -6.45 18.46 -1.26
C VAL A 203 -5.99 18.13 -2.68
N ASP A 204 -5.61 19.15 -3.44
CA ASP A 204 -5.00 18.94 -4.76
C ASP A 204 -3.49 18.85 -4.61
N PHE A 205 -2.90 17.86 -5.27
CA PHE A 205 -1.48 17.55 -5.13
C PHE A 205 -0.88 17.07 -6.46
N ASP A 206 0.45 17.11 -6.50
CA ASP A 206 1.25 16.36 -7.45
C ASP A 206 2.15 15.40 -6.65
N PHE A 207 2.46 14.23 -7.20
CA PHE A 207 3.28 13.23 -6.52
C PHE A 207 4.20 12.50 -7.50
N VAL A 208 5.47 12.33 -7.16
CA VAL A 208 6.39 11.45 -7.88
C VAL A 208 6.72 10.26 -7.02
N ASP A 209 6.18 9.11 -7.39
CA ASP A 209 6.48 7.84 -6.73
C ASP A 209 7.80 7.27 -7.26
N GLN A 210 8.63 6.77 -6.34
CA GLN A 210 9.96 6.26 -6.64
C GLN A 210 10.04 4.76 -6.35
N ASP A 211 10.81 4.03 -7.16
CA ASP A 211 11.15 2.64 -6.90
C ASP A 211 12.14 2.51 -5.74
N SER A 212 12.49 1.27 -5.37
CA SER A 212 13.45 1.01 -4.29
C SER A 212 14.88 1.51 -4.58
N ALA A 213 15.18 1.86 -5.82
CA ALA A 213 16.45 2.46 -6.23
C ALA A 213 16.38 4.00 -6.31
N GLY A 214 15.26 4.61 -5.89
CA GLY A 214 15.05 6.05 -5.93
C GLY A 214 14.72 6.60 -7.32
N ARG A 215 14.46 5.73 -8.31
CA ARG A 215 14.14 6.16 -9.67
C ARG A 215 12.64 6.43 -9.79
N PRO A 216 12.20 7.43 -10.58
CA PRO A 216 10.78 7.66 -10.81
C PRO A 216 10.08 6.41 -11.37
N TYR A 217 9.07 5.93 -10.64
CA TYR A 217 8.23 4.80 -11.02
C TYR A 217 6.93 5.28 -11.65
N ALA A 218 6.29 6.28 -11.05
CA ALA A 218 5.08 6.91 -11.57
C ALA A 218 5.00 8.39 -11.17
N THR A 219 4.43 9.21 -12.04
CA THR A 219 4.11 10.61 -11.76
C THR A 219 2.60 10.79 -11.72
N TYR A 220 2.13 11.40 -10.66
CA TYR A 220 0.74 11.76 -10.42
C TYR A 220 0.65 13.27 -10.58
N SER A 221 -0.04 13.69 -11.62
CA SER A 221 -0.29 15.11 -11.88
C SER A 221 -1.77 15.39 -11.75
N ASN A 222 -2.17 16.64 -11.52
CA ASN A 222 -3.60 17.02 -11.54
C ASN A 222 -4.49 16.20 -10.59
N SER A 223 -3.87 15.66 -9.54
CA SER A 223 -4.49 14.68 -8.66
C SER A 223 -5.12 15.37 -7.46
N PHE A 224 -6.12 14.73 -6.88
CA PHE A 224 -6.79 15.25 -5.69
C PHE A 224 -7.29 14.16 -4.75
N LEU A 225 -7.40 14.52 -3.48
CA LEU A 225 -8.06 13.76 -2.43
C LEU A 225 -9.25 14.57 -1.93
N ILE A 226 -10.39 13.93 -1.65
CA ILE A 226 -11.49 14.51 -0.88
C ILE A 226 -11.61 13.71 0.40
N LEU A 227 -11.50 14.39 1.54
CA LEU A 227 -11.46 13.80 2.87
C LEU A 227 -12.58 14.36 3.74
N ASP A 228 -13.15 13.53 4.60
CA ASP A 228 -14.09 13.95 5.62
C ASP A 228 -13.38 14.23 6.94
N SER A 229 -13.24 15.51 7.28
CA SER A 229 -12.58 15.98 8.51
C SER A 229 -13.27 15.52 9.81
N THR A 230 -14.56 15.17 9.77
CA THR A 230 -15.29 14.66 10.95
C THR A 230 -15.15 13.17 11.16
N ASN A 231 -14.77 12.44 10.11
CA ASN A 231 -14.51 11.00 10.14
C ASN A 231 -13.01 10.70 10.13
N ASN A 232 -12.26 11.41 10.99
CA ASN A 232 -10.82 11.25 11.12
C ASN A 232 -10.08 11.43 9.78
N TRP A 233 -10.48 12.40 8.96
CA TRP A 233 -9.85 12.65 7.66
C TRP A 233 -9.84 11.42 6.73
N ALA A 234 -10.88 10.59 6.80
CA ALA A 234 -11.04 9.46 5.89
C ALA A 234 -11.33 9.96 4.46
N LEU A 235 -10.69 9.34 3.47
CA LEU A 235 -11.00 9.56 2.06
C LEU A 235 -12.44 9.16 1.79
N VAL A 236 -13.15 10.04 1.10
CA VAL A 236 -14.45 9.77 0.47
C VAL A 236 -14.31 9.68 -1.05
N GLU A 237 -13.27 10.32 -1.60
CA GLU A 237 -12.94 10.26 -3.02
C GLU A 237 -11.44 10.53 -3.24
N ASP A 238 -10.85 9.90 -4.25
CA ASP A 238 -9.57 10.35 -4.82
C ASP A 238 -9.57 10.23 -6.33
N PHE A 239 -8.76 11.09 -6.95
CA PHE A 239 -8.52 11.11 -8.37
C PHE A 239 -7.03 11.21 -8.62
N ALA A 240 -6.54 10.38 -9.53
CA ALA A 240 -5.14 10.29 -9.88
C ALA A 240 -4.99 10.24 -11.40
N ASP A 241 -4.28 11.21 -11.95
CA ASP A 241 -3.83 11.20 -13.35
C ASP A 241 -2.36 10.78 -13.37
N ILE A 242 -2.12 9.55 -13.83
CA ILE A 242 -0.92 8.74 -13.58
C ILE A 242 -0.18 8.51 -14.88
N GLN A 243 1.05 9.04 -14.97
CA GLN A 243 2.03 8.65 -15.97
C GLN A 243 2.96 7.60 -15.36
N SER A 244 2.89 6.36 -15.85
CA SER A 244 3.81 5.29 -15.45
C SER A 244 5.07 5.33 -16.29
N HIS A 245 6.24 5.37 -15.64
CA HIS A 245 7.55 5.37 -16.30
C HIS A 245 8.09 3.97 -16.59
N PHE A 246 7.47 2.94 -16.02
CA PHE A 246 7.90 1.55 -16.24
C PHE A 246 7.48 0.99 -17.60
N ASN A 247 6.33 1.43 -18.11
CA ASN A 247 5.69 0.90 -19.31
C ASN A 247 5.14 2.00 -20.24
N ASP A 248 5.55 3.26 -19.99
CA ASP A 248 5.11 4.46 -20.72
C ASP A 248 3.58 4.54 -20.89
N SER A 249 2.83 4.13 -19.86
CA SER A 249 1.36 4.14 -19.92
C SER A 249 0.76 5.30 -19.14
N HIS A 250 -0.22 5.94 -19.76
CA HIS A 250 -1.08 6.92 -19.11
C HIS A 250 -2.37 6.28 -18.59
N VAL A 251 -2.67 6.47 -17.30
CA VAL A 251 -3.86 5.93 -16.63
C VAL A 251 -4.50 7.01 -15.78
N ILE A 252 -5.81 7.17 -15.89
CA ILE A 252 -6.61 7.95 -14.95
C ILE A 252 -7.31 6.96 -14.02
N SER A 253 -7.10 7.12 -12.71
CA SER A 253 -7.82 6.40 -11.65
C SER A 253 -8.75 7.35 -10.92
N HIS A 254 -10.00 6.94 -10.76
CA HIS A 254 -10.98 7.62 -9.93
C HIS A 254 -11.55 6.65 -8.92
N ARG A 255 -11.43 6.96 -7.63
CA ARG A 255 -11.85 6.11 -6.54
C ARG A 255 -12.85 6.81 -5.65
N THR A 256 -13.91 6.08 -5.28
CA THR A 256 -14.91 6.55 -4.32
C THR A 256 -15.03 5.56 -3.18
N TYR A 257 -15.20 6.11 -1.97
CA TYR A 257 -15.19 5.36 -0.73
C TYR A 257 -16.52 5.53 -0.04
N ARG A 258 -17.19 4.41 0.24
CA ARG A 258 -18.31 4.38 1.18
C ARG A 258 -17.80 3.83 2.49
N LEU A 259 -17.70 4.70 3.48
CA LEU A 259 -17.32 4.34 4.84
C LEU A 259 -18.37 3.40 5.44
N GLY A 260 -17.88 2.38 6.12
CA GLY A 260 -18.67 1.43 6.90
C GLY A 260 -18.75 1.80 8.36
N GLN A 261 -19.14 0.83 9.19
CA GLN A 261 -19.19 1.01 10.62
C GLN A 261 -17.77 1.22 11.18
N GLN A 262 -17.62 2.22 12.05
CA GLN A 262 -16.42 2.41 12.83
C GLN A 262 -16.31 1.32 13.89
N SER A 263 -15.22 0.55 13.87
CA SER A 263 -14.94 -0.51 14.83
C SER A 263 -13.58 -0.24 15.45
N GLY A 264 -13.53 0.56 16.51
CA GLY A 264 -12.29 1.03 17.12
C GLY A 264 -11.93 2.46 16.69
N PRO A 265 -10.63 2.82 16.61
CA PRO A 265 -10.22 4.21 16.51
C PRO A 265 -10.43 4.83 15.12
N VAL A 266 -10.67 4.02 14.08
CA VAL A 266 -10.78 4.46 12.68
C VAL A 266 -11.94 3.78 11.96
N ALA A 267 -12.41 4.39 10.87
CA ALA A 267 -13.46 3.83 10.02
C ALA A 267 -12.88 2.84 8.99
N TYR A 268 -13.67 1.85 8.60
CA TYR A 268 -13.31 0.91 7.53
C TYR A 268 -14.10 1.20 6.27
N PRO A 269 -13.57 0.93 5.07
CA PRO A 269 -14.34 1.06 3.84
C PRO A 269 -15.34 -0.10 3.71
N ALA A 270 -16.65 0.17 3.76
CA ALA A 270 -17.63 -0.86 3.43
C ALA A 270 -17.59 -1.22 1.94
N LEU A 271 -17.27 -0.23 1.10
CA LEU A 271 -17.18 -0.38 -0.35
C LEU A 271 -16.17 0.66 -0.88
N VAL A 272 -15.26 0.21 -1.73
CA VAL A 272 -14.47 1.08 -2.58
C VAL A 272 -14.74 0.70 -4.03
N LYS A 273 -14.96 1.72 -4.86
CA LYS A 273 -15.06 1.57 -6.30
C LYS A 273 -13.94 2.36 -6.94
N GLU A 274 -13.24 1.73 -7.86
CA GLU A 274 -12.18 2.31 -8.66
C GLU A 274 -12.54 2.16 -10.13
N GLU A 275 -12.47 3.27 -10.86
CA GLU A 275 -12.58 3.30 -12.31
C GLU A 275 -11.21 3.68 -12.89
N LEU A 276 -10.69 2.80 -13.75
CA LEU A 276 -9.45 3.01 -14.48
C LEU A 276 -9.76 3.23 -15.95
N THR A 277 -9.19 4.30 -16.50
CA THR A 277 -9.28 4.63 -17.92
C THR A 277 -7.90 4.90 -18.49
N TRP A 278 -7.68 4.50 -19.75
CA TRP A 278 -6.42 4.72 -20.47
C TRP A 278 -6.68 5.73 -21.59
N PRO A 279 -6.32 7.02 -21.42
CA PRO A 279 -6.58 8.05 -22.42
C PRO A 279 -5.94 7.73 -23.78
N ASP A 280 -4.74 7.17 -23.78
CA ASP A 280 -4.00 6.78 -24.99
C ASP A 280 -4.57 5.51 -25.68
N ASP A 281 -5.45 4.77 -25.01
CA ASP A 281 -6.12 3.58 -25.54
C ASP A 281 -7.65 3.75 -25.50
N LEU A 282 -8.12 4.79 -26.20
CA LEU A 282 -9.52 5.21 -26.22
C LEU A 282 -10.50 4.04 -26.34
N GLY A 283 -11.30 3.86 -25.28
CA GLY A 283 -12.31 2.82 -25.17
C GLY A 283 -11.96 1.73 -24.16
N THR A 284 -10.69 1.56 -23.76
CA THR A 284 -10.31 0.63 -22.71
C THR A 284 -10.64 1.21 -21.33
N LYS A 285 -11.48 0.51 -20.58
CA LYS A 285 -11.91 0.89 -19.23
C LYS A 285 -11.96 -0.34 -18.33
N MET A 286 -11.58 -0.18 -17.07
CA MET A 286 -11.66 -1.22 -16.05
C MET A 286 -12.34 -0.67 -14.80
N GLU A 287 -13.16 -1.50 -14.20
CA GLU A 287 -13.79 -1.23 -12.90
C GLU A 287 -13.23 -2.24 -11.90
N VAL A 288 -12.80 -1.75 -10.75
CA VAL A 288 -12.42 -2.57 -9.61
C VAL A 288 -13.31 -2.19 -8.44
N VAL A 289 -13.91 -3.19 -7.81
CA VAL A 289 -14.74 -3.03 -6.63
C VAL A 289 -14.18 -3.89 -5.53
N TRP A 290 -13.96 -3.32 -4.35
CA TRP A 290 -13.68 -4.13 -3.18
C TRP A 290 -14.54 -3.76 -1.98
N THR A 291 -14.90 -4.78 -1.22
CA THR A 291 -15.66 -4.66 0.02
C THR A 291 -14.84 -5.20 1.17
N VAL A 292 -14.88 -4.49 2.29
CA VAL A 292 -14.27 -4.94 3.55
C VAL A 292 -15.40 -5.15 4.54
N ARG A 293 -15.46 -6.36 5.10
CA ARG A 293 -16.41 -6.73 6.15
C ARG A 293 -15.66 -7.08 7.41
N VAL A 294 -15.91 -6.34 8.48
CA VAL A 294 -15.41 -6.68 9.81
C VAL A 294 -16.08 -7.96 10.30
N VAL A 295 -15.25 -8.92 10.71
CA VAL A 295 -15.65 -10.21 11.29
C VAL A 295 -15.52 -10.19 12.81
N ALA A 296 -14.42 -9.60 13.30
CA ALA A 296 -14.16 -9.39 14.71
C ALA A 296 -13.34 -8.12 14.92
N SER A 297 -13.58 -7.42 16.02
CA SER A 297 -12.90 -6.18 16.42
C SER A 297 -11.67 -6.43 17.30
N ASP A 298 -11.36 -7.69 17.54
CA ASP A 298 -10.25 -8.17 18.32
C ASP A 298 -9.60 -9.39 17.64
N VAL A 299 -8.29 -9.52 17.84
CA VAL A 299 -7.47 -10.59 17.27
C VAL A 299 -6.51 -11.03 18.34
N ALA A 300 -6.63 -12.29 18.75
CA ALA A 300 -5.72 -12.92 19.69
C ALA A 300 -4.30 -12.92 19.13
N LYS A 301 -3.29 -12.55 19.94
CA LYS A 301 -1.89 -12.43 19.47
C LYS A 301 -1.33 -13.77 18.98
N GLU A 302 -1.84 -14.85 19.53
CA GLU A 302 -1.42 -16.23 19.30
C GLU A 302 -1.58 -16.62 17.82
N VAL A 303 -2.54 -16.03 17.09
CA VAL A 303 -2.78 -16.38 15.68
C VAL A 303 -1.59 -16.09 14.77
N PHE A 304 -0.69 -15.20 15.19
CA PHE A 304 0.53 -14.85 14.45
C PHE A 304 1.70 -15.80 14.75
N PHE A 305 1.47 -16.87 15.51
CA PHE A 305 2.48 -17.85 15.92
C PHE A 305 2.14 -19.26 15.41
N LEU A 306 3.16 -20.03 15.05
CA LEU A 306 3.02 -21.39 14.52
C LEU A 306 2.39 -22.36 15.53
N SER A 307 2.62 -22.14 16.82
CA SER A 307 2.01 -22.89 17.93
C SER A 307 0.48 -22.85 17.91
N HIS A 308 -0.13 -21.74 17.46
CA HIS A 308 -1.59 -21.66 17.29
C HIS A 308 -2.12 -22.68 16.27
N TYR A 309 -1.27 -23.08 15.33
CA TYR A 309 -1.59 -24.08 14.31
C TYR A 309 -1.08 -25.48 14.67
N GLY A 310 -0.59 -25.70 15.90
CA GLY A 310 -0.03 -27.00 16.33
C GLY A 310 1.37 -27.29 15.80
N LEU A 311 2.08 -26.28 15.30
CA LEU A 311 3.46 -26.38 14.84
C LEU A 311 4.43 -25.88 15.91
N SER A 312 5.64 -26.44 15.95
CA SER A 312 6.68 -25.98 16.88
C SER A 312 7.26 -24.63 16.46
N GLU A 313 7.57 -23.80 17.46
CA GLU A 313 8.23 -22.52 17.24
C GLU A 313 9.70 -22.71 16.82
N PRO A 314 10.17 -22.07 15.74
CA PRO A 314 11.55 -22.21 15.29
C PRO A 314 12.54 -21.58 16.26
N ARG A 315 13.69 -22.22 16.39
CA ARG A 315 14.90 -21.63 17.00
C ARG A 315 15.89 -21.36 15.88
N PHE A 316 15.89 -20.15 15.32
CA PHE A 316 16.91 -19.75 14.36
C PHE A 316 18.23 -19.58 15.12
N GLU A 317 19.08 -20.60 15.13
CA GLU A 317 20.44 -20.51 15.66
C GLU A 317 21.21 -19.44 14.86
N ARG A 318 21.88 -18.50 15.54
CA ARG A 318 22.87 -17.61 14.90
C ARG A 318 24.10 -18.46 14.54
N ARG A 319 24.08 -19.12 13.39
CA ARG A 319 25.26 -19.80 12.85
C ARG A 319 26.08 -18.82 12.03
N VAL A 320 27.12 -18.26 12.63
CA VAL A 320 28.28 -17.77 11.86
C VAL A 320 29.33 -18.86 12.01
N PHE A 321 29.26 -19.87 11.12
CA PHE A 321 30.14 -21.05 11.12
C PHE A 321 30.15 -21.88 12.42
N GLY A 322 29.12 -22.72 12.61
CA GLY A 322 29.25 -23.99 13.36
C GLY A 322 29.62 -23.97 14.85
N ILE A 323 29.82 -22.82 15.50
CA ILE A 323 30.14 -22.77 16.94
C ILE A 323 29.24 -21.74 17.64
N ALA A 324 28.55 -22.19 18.70
CA ALA A 324 27.62 -21.40 19.48
C ALA A 324 28.34 -20.21 20.16
N VAL A 325 27.90 -18.99 19.86
CA VAL A 325 28.33 -17.78 20.58
C VAL A 325 27.26 -17.44 21.62
N PRO A 326 27.61 -17.29 22.91
CA PRO A 326 26.65 -16.92 23.94
C PRO A 326 26.17 -15.48 23.73
N SER A 327 24.86 -15.29 23.89
CA SER A 327 24.15 -14.03 23.68
C SER A 327 24.55 -12.98 24.71
N GLY A 328 25.34 -12.00 24.29
CA GLY A 328 25.56 -10.74 24.98
C GLY A 328 26.09 -9.72 23.99
N ASP A 329 25.49 -8.54 23.97
CA ASP A 329 25.79 -7.40 23.07
C ASP A 329 27.30 -7.21 22.89
N SER A 330 27.82 -7.46 21.69
CA SER A 330 29.26 -7.40 21.48
C SER A 330 29.63 -7.32 19.99
N THR A 331 29.56 -6.11 19.44
CA THR A 331 30.49 -5.69 18.37
C THR A 331 31.96 -5.88 18.78
N SER A 332 32.24 -6.07 20.08
CA SER A 332 33.53 -6.37 20.69
C SER A 332 34.13 -7.74 20.29
N GLY A 333 33.30 -8.72 19.91
CA GLY A 333 33.77 -10.06 19.58
C GLY A 333 34.58 -10.13 18.27
N MET A 334 34.20 -9.32 17.28
CA MET A 334 34.90 -9.28 15.98
C MET A 334 36.29 -8.63 16.11
N TRP A 335 36.40 -7.57 16.91
CA TRP A 335 37.67 -6.88 17.17
C TRP A 335 38.66 -7.74 17.95
N LEU A 336 38.20 -8.57 18.89
CA LEU A 336 39.06 -9.48 19.64
C LEU A 336 39.73 -10.50 18.71
N TRP A 337 39.01 -11.03 17.73
CA TRP A 337 39.58 -11.99 16.76
C TRP A 337 40.53 -11.32 15.78
N CYS A 338 40.21 -10.13 15.28
CA CYS A 338 41.15 -9.34 14.48
C CYS A 338 42.44 -9.02 15.28
N PHE A 339 42.32 -8.76 16.58
CA PHE A 339 43.46 -8.53 17.46
C PHE A 339 44.31 -9.79 17.64
N VAL A 340 43.69 -10.95 17.89
CA VAL A 340 44.41 -12.24 18.02
C VAL A 340 45.15 -12.59 16.72
N ILE A 341 44.50 -12.44 15.56
CA ILE A 341 45.15 -12.67 14.26
C ILE A 341 46.30 -11.68 14.04
N GLY A 342 46.10 -10.41 14.37
CA GLY A 342 47.15 -9.39 14.30
C GLY A 342 48.37 -9.72 15.15
N VAL A 343 48.17 -10.20 16.39
CA VAL A 343 49.25 -10.63 17.29
C VAL A 343 50.00 -11.83 16.72
N VAL A 344 49.30 -12.84 16.19
CA VAL A 344 49.95 -14.01 15.58
C VAL A 344 50.81 -13.60 14.38
N CYS A 345 50.30 -12.70 13.52
CA CYS A 345 51.07 -12.15 12.40
C CYS A 345 52.31 -11.37 12.85
N LEU A 346 52.20 -10.58 13.91
CA LEU A 346 53.34 -9.85 14.49
C LEU A 346 54.40 -10.78 15.10
N VAL A 347 53.97 -11.86 15.77
CA VAL A 347 54.88 -12.89 16.29
C VAL A 347 55.60 -13.60 15.14
N PHE A 348 54.89 -13.95 14.06
CA PHE A 348 55.50 -14.55 12.89
C PHE A 348 56.49 -13.60 12.19
N ALA A 349 56.12 -12.34 12.01
CA ALA A 349 56.99 -11.33 11.40
C ALA A 349 58.26 -11.10 12.24
N SER A 350 58.14 -11.01 13.56
CA SER A 350 59.29 -10.85 14.45
C SER A 350 60.20 -12.08 14.47
N MET A 351 59.65 -13.31 14.41
CA MET A 351 60.46 -14.52 14.22
C MET A 351 61.23 -14.51 12.90
N LEU A 352 60.60 -14.09 11.80
CA LEU A 352 61.25 -13.99 10.48
C LEU A 352 62.37 -12.95 10.46
N ILE A 353 62.15 -11.78 11.08
CA ILE A 353 63.17 -10.73 11.21
C ILE A 353 64.36 -11.19 12.06
N CYS A 354 64.10 -11.80 13.22
CA CYS A 354 65.15 -12.35 14.07
C CYS A 354 65.96 -13.44 13.36
N ARG A 355 65.30 -14.28 12.54
CA ARG A 355 65.96 -15.31 11.74
C ARG A 355 66.82 -14.71 10.62
N HIS A 356 66.36 -13.64 9.98
CA HIS A 356 67.13 -12.95 8.94
C HIS A 356 68.40 -12.29 9.51
N LEU A 357 68.28 -11.59 10.65
CA LEU A 357 69.42 -10.96 11.33
C LEU A 357 70.45 -11.96 11.85
N ARG A 358 70.02 -13.18 12.23
CA ARG A 358 70.94 -14.26 12.63
C ARG A 358 71.71 -14.88 11.46
N ASN A 359 71.17 -14.83 10.24
CA ASN A 359 71.83 -15.34 9.05
C ASN A 359 72.78 -14.32 8.40
N GLN A 360 72.79 -13.06 8.88
CA GLN A 360 73.71 -12.01 8.43
C GLN A 360 74.88 -11.76 9.39
N ARG A 361 74.94 -12.46 10.52
CA ARG A 361 76.12 -12.58 11.37
C ARG A 361 76.77 -13.93 11.10
#